data_AF-A0A0W1EZI1-F1
#
_entry.id   AF-A0A0W1EZI1-F1
#
_cell.length_a   1.000
_cell.length_b   1.000
_cell.length_c   1.000
_cell.angle_alpha   90.00
_cell.angle_beta   90.00
_cell.angle_gamma   90.00
#
_symmetry.space_group_name_H-M   'P 1'
#
loop_
_entity.id
_entity.type
_entity.pdbx_description
1 polymer ?
#
loop_
_entity_poly.entity_id
_entity_poly.type
_entity_poly.pdbx_seq_one_letter_code
_entity_poly.pdbx_strand_id
1 'polypeptide(L)'
;MKPFAILALAATALTLTACGENLGKGQPLNVVSGHIVMGATPDRPAVGYFRVQGGPQPVQLVAVTADLAQRVEMHESVKENGVVTMKPLLRADVPAKGELVFKQGGKHLMIWGINGAAVRAGKLPMAFVFTNNNNERILFDLVIKPAEGAAAEGDHGAMDHGSMEKDAEKAAPDAAKK
;
A
#
# COMPACT_ATOMS: atom_id res chain seq x y z
N MET A 1 -17.22 -87.05 4.98
CA MET A 1 -17.50 -86.08 6.06
C MET A 1 -16.56 -84.90 5.89
N LYS A 2 -17.12 -83.70 5.61
CA LYS A 2 -16.54 -82.37 5.89
C LYS A 2 -15.21 -81.96 5.18
N PRO A 3 -14.97 -80.64 5.01
CA PRO A 3 -14.83 -80.04 3.67
C PRO A 3 -13.53 -79.24 3.43
N PHE A 4 -13.34 -78.81 2.16
CA PHE A 4 -12.80 -77.52 1.69
C PHE A 4 -11.39 -77.04 2.13
N ALA A 5 -10.56 -76.66 1.14
CA ALA A 5 -10.22 -75.25 0.91
C ALA A 5 -9.36 -75.11 -0.36
N ILE A 6 -9.95 -74.54 -1.43
CA ILE A 6 -9.24 -74.08 -2.63
C ILE A 6 -8.72 -72.67 -2.33
N LEU A 7 -7.41 -72.48 -2.46
CA LEU A 7 -6.73 -71.21 -2.30
C LEU A 7 -7.02 -70.34 -3.54
N ALA A 8 -7.87 -69.32 -3.39
CA ALA A 8 -8.12 -68.32 -4.43
C ALA A 8 -7.08 -67.20 -4.34
N LEU A 9 -6.22 -67.10 -5.35
CA LEU A 9 -5.27 -66.00 -5.52
C LEU A 9 -6.00 -64.83 -6.21
N ALA A 10 -6.55 -63.90 -5.43
CA ALA A 10 -7.19 -62.69 -5.94
C ALA A 10 -6.12 -61.63 -6.23
N ALA A 11 -5.92 -61.32 -7.52
CA ALA A 11 -5.10 -60.21 -7.97
C ALA A 11 -5.87 -58.90 -7.78
N THR A 12 -5.55 -58.15 -6.72
CA THR A 12 -6.02 -56.77 -6.54
C THR A 12 -5.11 -55.81 -7.30
N ALA A 13 -5.51 -55.42 -8.50
CA ALA A 13 -4.98 -54.25 -9.19
C ALA A 13 -5.45 -52.98 -8.46
N LEU A 14 -4.57 -52.36 -7.68
CA LEU A 14 -4.77 -51.02 -7.14
C LEU A 14 -4.63 -50.01 -8.28
N THR A 15 -5.75 -49.58 -8.88
CA THR A 15 -5.77 -48.40 -9.75
C THR A 15 -5.62 -47.16 -8.88
N LEU A 16 -4.40 -46.63 -8.81
CA LEU A 16 -4.07 -45.37 -8.15
C LEU A 16 -4.49 -44.20 -9.05
N THR A 17 -5.79 -43.89 -9.09
CA THR A 17 -6.33 -42.74 -9.83
C THR A 17 -6.89 -41.72 -8.84
N ALA A 18 -6.00 -40.96 -8.20
CA ALA A 18 -6.39 -39.84 -7.34
C ALA A 18 -5.28 -38.79 -7.24
N CYS A 19 -4.76 -38.33 -8.39
CA CYS A 19 -3.93 -37.14 -8.48
C CYS A 19 -4.43 -36.27 -9.65
N GLY A 20 -5.69 -35.83 -9.60
CA GLY A 20 -6.30 -35.11 -10.73
C GLY A 20 -7.24 -33.94 -10.36
N GLU A 21 -7.51 -33.69 -9.08
CA GLU A 21 -8.56 -32.73 -8.67
C GLU A 21 -8.02 -31.38 -8.20
N ASN A 22 -6.97 -30.83 -8.84
CA ASN A 22 -6.60 -29.43 -8.60
C ASN A 22 -6.07 -28.69 -9.84
N LEU A 23 -6.21 -29.25 -11.04
CA LEU A 23 -5.71 -28.62 -12.28
C LEU A 23 -6.73 -27.68 -12.96
N GLY A 24 -7.81 -27.30 -12.27
CA GLY A 24 -8.95 -26.56 -12.87
C GLY A 24 -9.40 -25.28 -12.15
N LYS A 25 -8.87 -24.95 -10.96
CA LYS A 25 -9.18 -23.65 -10.34
C LYS A 25 -8.28 -22.60 -10.99
N GLY A 26 -8.82 -21.89 -11.98
CA GLY A 26 -8.13 -20.74 -12.58
C GLY A 26 -7.59 -19.80 -11.51
N GLN A 27 -6.52 -19.06 -11.83
CA GLN A 27 -5.82 -18.21 -10.86
C GLN A 27 -6.83 -17.36 -10.06
N PRO A 28 -6.77 -17.38 -8.72
CA PRO A 28 -7.72 -16.65 -7.89
C PRO A 28 -7.47 -15.14 -8.00
N LEU A 29 -8.55 -14.36 -7.86
CA LEU A 29 -8.45 -12.92 -7.67
C LEU A 29 -7.61 -12.65 -6.42
N ASN A 30 -6.56 -11.85 -6.53
CA ASN A 30 -5.69 -11.55 -5.40
C ASN A 30 -4.97 -10.22 -5.53
N VAL A 31 -4.64 -9.60 -4.40
CA VAL A 31 -3.68 -8.50 -4.34
C VAL A 31 -2.29 -9.11 -4.18
N VAL A 32 -1.38 -8.84 -5.13
CA VAL A 32 -0.12 -9.58 -5.24
C VAL A 32 1.10 -8.78 -4.78
N SER A 33 1.02 -7.45 -4.81
CA SER A 33 2.07 -6.57 -4.30
C SER A 33 1.55 -5.17 -4.09
N GLY A 34 2.25 -4.40 -3.28
CA GLY A 34 2.00 -2.97 -3.14
C GLY A 34 2.82 -2.34 -2.03
N HIS A 35 2.80 -1.02 -2.00
CA HIS A 35 3.45 -0.20 -0.98
C HIS A 35 2.79 1.17 -0.90
N ILE A 36 3.08 1.87 0.18
CA ILE A 36 2.70 3.25 0.44
C ILE A 36 3.98 4.08 0.50
N VAL A 37 3.95 5.27 -0.08
CA VAL A 37 4.99 6.29 0.08
C VAL A 37 4.41 7.41 0.94
N MET A 38 5.06 7.69 2.07
CA MET A 38 4.61 8.77 2.96
C MET A 38 4.69 10.13 2.28
N GLY A 39 3.78 11.04 2.63
CA GLY A 39 3.88 12.44 2.26
C GLY A 39 5.11 13.10 2.90
N ALA A 40 5.66 14.14 2.25
CA ALA A 40 6.83 14.86 2.76
C ALA A 40 6.59 15.52 4.13
N THR A 41 5.33 15.84 4.45
CA THR A 41 4.91 16.42 5.71
C THR A 41 3.63 15.73 6.22
N PRO A 42 3.31 15.79 7.52
CA PRO A 42 2.15 15.07 8.09
C PRO A 42 0.78 15.49 7.53
N ASP A 43 0.67 16.72 7.01
CA ASP A 43 -0.54 17.26 6.37
C ASP A 43 -0.70 16.80 4.91
N ARG A 44 0.36 16.28 4.30
CA ARG A 44 0.34 15.77 2.92
C ARG A 44 -0.12 14.31 2.91
N PRO A 45 -1.04 13.93 2.03
CA PRO A 45 -1.45 12.54 1.90
C PRO A 45 -0.27 11.66 1.49
N ALA A 46 -0.27 10.44 2.00
CA ALA A 46 0.56 9.37 1.49
C ALA A 46 -0.05 8.82 0.20
N VAL A 47 0.79 8.23 -0.65
CA VAL A 47 0.39 7.67 -1.95
C VAL A 47 0.56 6.15 -1.93
N GLY A 48 -0.50 5.42 -2.28
CA GLY A 48 -0.48 3.95 -2.35
C GLY A 48 -0.44 3.42 -3.77
N TYR A 49 0.41 2.42 -4.01
CA TYR A 49 0.55 1.70 -5.27
C TYR A 49 0.42 0.20 -5.01
N PHE A 50 -0.24 -0.51 -5.92
CA PHE A 50 -0.48 -1.95 -5.77
C PHE A 50 -0.79 -2.62 -7.11
N ARG A 51 -0.75 -3.94 -7.11
CA ARG A 51 -1.16 -4.78 -8.24
C ARG A 51 -2.17 -5.82 -7.78
N VAL A 52 -3.22 -5.98 -8.59
CA VAL A 52 -4.22 -7.04 -8.45
C VAL A 52 -4.10 -7.98 -9.63
N GLN A 53 -4.02 -9.27 -9.34
CA GLN A 53 -4.15 -10.34 -10.32
C GLN A 53 -5.64 -10.71 -10.44
N GLY A 54 -6.15 -10.72 -11.66
CA GLY A 54 -7.54 -11.02 -11.97
C GLY A 54 -7.88 -12.51 -11.89
N GLY A 55 -9.07 -12.79 -11.38
CA GLY A 55 -9.64 -14.13 -11.27
C GLY A 55 -10.15 -14.70 -12.60
N PRO A 56 -10.91 -15.81 -12.58
CA PRO A 56 -11.49 -16.40 -13.79
C PRO A 56 -12.59 -15.54 -14.46
N GLN A 57 -13.15 -14.55 -13.75
CA GLN A 57 -14.20 -13.64 -14.22
C GLN A 57 -13.75 -12.19 -14.02
N PRO A 58 -14.21 -11.24 -14.86
CA PRO A 58 -13.89 -9.83 -14.67
C PRO A 58 -14.64 -9.28 -13.45
N VAL A 59 -13.99 -8.41 -12.69
CA VAL A 59 -14.58 -7.72 -11.52
C VAL A 59 -14.17 -6.26 -11.53
N GLN A 60 -14.75 -5.46 -10.63
CA GLN A 60 -14.30 -4.09 -10.40
C GLN A 60 -13.84 -3.94 -8.96
N LEU A 61 -12.72 -3.23 -8.75
CA LEU A 61 -12.36 -2.69 -7.46
C LEU A 61 -13.21 -1.44 -7.21
N VAL A 62 -14.04 -1.46 -6.18
CA VAL A 62 -15.00 -0.37 -5.89
C VAL A 62 -14.67 0.41 -4.62
N ALA A 63 -13.84 -0.16 -3.74
CA ALA A 63 -13.31 0.56 -2.59
C ALA A 63 -11.98 -0.03 -2.14
N VAL A 64 -11.14 0.84 -1.57
CA VAL A 64 -10.00 0.44 -0.75
C VAL A 64 -10.13 1.18 0.58
N THR A 65 -10.02 0.47 1.68
CA THR A 65 -10.23 1.02 3.04
C THR A 65 -9.10 0.58 3.96
N ALA A 66 -8.89 1.32 5.05
CA ALA A 66 -7.94 0.97 6.09
C ALA A 66 -8.42 1.54 7.43
N ASP A 67 -8.60 0.69 8.44
CA ASP A 67 -9.10 1.10 9.75
C ASP A 67 -8.11 2.02 10.50
N LEU A 68 -6.83 1.94 10.14
CA LEU A 68 -5.75 2.75 10.71
C LEU A 68 -5.44 3.97 9.84
N ALA A 69 -6.35 4.41 8.97
CA ALA A 69 -6.27 5.67 8.24
C ALA A 69 -7.60 6.43 8.33
N GLN A 70 -7.54 7.76 8.27
CA GLN A 70 -8.75 8.58 8.33
C GLN A 70 -9.55 8.53 7.03
N ARG A 71 -8.85 8.46 5.89
CA ARG A 71 -9.48 8.45 4.56
C ARG A 71 -8.58 7.79 3.54
N VAL A 72 -9.19 7.01 2.64
CA VAL A 72 -8.55 6.41 1.47
C VAL A 72 -9.41 6.71 0.25
N GLU A 73 -8.79 7.21 -0.81
CA GLU A 73 -9.47 7.48 -2.09
C GLU A 73 -8.65 6.90 -3.25
N MET A 74 -9.32 6.37 -4.27
CA MET A 74 -8.68 5.97 -5.53
C MET A 74 -8.67 7.16 -6.49
N HIS A 75 -7.53 7.40 -7.13
CA HIS A 75 -7.32 8.54 -8.04
C HIS A 75 -6.57 8.07 -9.29
N GLU A 76 -6.63 8.88 -10.35
CA GLU A 76 -5.85 8.70 -11.58
C GLU A 76 -5.21 10.01 -12.02
N SER A 77 -3.93 9.94 -12.37
CA SER A 77 -3.22 11.03 -13.04
C SER A 77 -3.59 11.07 -14.52
N VAL A 78 -4.16 12.18 -14.98
CA VAL A 78 -4.54 12.40 -16.38
C VAL A 78 -3.81 13.62 -16.90
N LYS A 79 -3.20 13.50 -18.09
CA LYS A 79 -2.57 14.63 -18.77
C LYS A 79 -3.59 15.32 -19.67
N GLU A 80 -3.97 16.54 -19.31
CA GLU A 80 -4.89 17.38 -20.09
C GLU A 80 -4.20 18.70 -20.40
N ASN A 81 -4.12 19.06 -21.69
CA ASN A 81 -3.51 20.31 -22.16
C ASN A 81 -2.07 20.53 -21.66
N GLY A 82 -1.29 19.46 -21.55
CA GLY A 82 0.10 19.53 -21.05
C GLY A 82 0.23 19.55 -19.53
N VAL A 83 -0.86 19.66 -18.79
CA VAL A 83 -0.89 19.66 -17.32
C VAL A 83 -1.34 18.30 -16.80
N VAL A 84 -0.65 17.79 -15.78
CA VAL A 84 -1.07 16.57 -15.07
C VAL A 84 -2.07 16.96 -13.99
N THR A 85 -3.27 16.40 -14.05
CA THR A 85 -4.32 16.56 -13.03
C THR A 85 -4.63 15.21 -12.39
N MET A 86 -5.07 15.22 -11.13
CA MET A 86 -5.51 14.01 -10.42
C MET A 86 -7.04 14.01 -10.37
N LYS A 87 -7.65 12.93 -10.82
CA LYS A 87 -9.11 12.76 -10.85
C LYS A 87 -9.52 11.60 -9.94
N PRO A 88 -10.52 11.76 -9.07
CA PRO A 88 -11.05 10.66 -8.28
C PRO A 88 -11.61 9.54 -9.17
N LEU A 89 -11.39 8.29 -8.75
CA LEU A 89 -11.93 7.09 -9.35
C LEU A 89 -12.91 6.43 -8.38
N LEU A 90 -14.15 6.23 -8.84
CA LEU A 90 -15.16 5.50 -8.06
C LEU A 90 -15.02 3.98 -8.19
N ARG A 91 -14.38 3.52 -9.28
CA ARG A 91 -14.15 2.09 -9.56
C ARG A 91 -12.98 1.92 -10.51
N ALA A 92 -12.36 0.74 -10.49
CA ALA A 92 -11.33 0.34 -11.45
C ALA A 92 -11.53 -1.10 -11.91
N ASP A 93 -11.47 -1.34 -13.21
CA ASP A 93 -11.70 -2.66 -13.79
C ASP A 93 -10.52 -3.61 -13.54
N VAL A 94 -10.84 -4.86 -13.19
CA VAL A 94 -9.90 -5.98 -13.10
C VAL A 94 -10.33 -7.02 -14.14
N PRO A 95 -9.63 -7.11 -15.28
CA PRO A 95 -9.96 -8.08 -16.32
C PRO A 95 -9.80 -9.53 -15.84
N ALA A 96 -10.64 -10.44 -16.35
CA ALA A 96 -10.47 -11.87 -16.11
C ALA A 96 -9.09 -12.34 -16.57
N LYS A 97 -8.35 -13.04 -15.70
CA LYS A 97 -6.98 -13.53 -15.94
C LYS A 97 -5.99 -12.42 -16.34
N GLY A 98 -6.36 -11.15 -16.17
CA GLY A 98 -5.53 -9.98 -16.44
C GLY A 98 -5.07 -9.33 -15.15
N GLU A 99 -4.71 -8.05 -15.21
CA GLU A 99 -4.20 -7.33 -14.06
C GLU A 99 -4.77 -5.92 -13.98
N LEU A 100 -4.89 -5.41 -12.76
CA LEU A 100 -5.09 -4.00 -12.45
C LEU A 100 -3.85 -3.49 -11.73
N VAL A 101 -3.29 -2.37 -12.21
CA VAL A 101 -2.04 -1.79 -11.69
C VAL A 101 -2.25 -0.34 -11.28
N PHE A 102 -2.05 -0.06 -10.00
CA PHE A 102 -1.91 1.27 -9.44
C PHE A 102 -0.41 1.57 -9.32
N LYS A 103 0.07 2.56 -10.07
CA LYS A 103 1.49 2.93 -10.18
C LYS A 103 1.67 4.43 -10.38
N GLN A 104 2.88 4.92 -10.13
CA GLN A 104 3.26 6.32 -10.31
C GLN A 104 2.95 6.79 -11.75
N GLY A 105 2.38 7.99 -11.85
CA GLY A 105 1.94 8.59 -13.11
C GLY A 105 0.66 7.99 -13.72
N GLY A 106 0.03 7.02 -13.04
CA GLY A 106 -1.26 6.44 -13.44
C GLY A 106 -2.26 6.45 -12.29
N LYS A 107 -2.91 5.30 -12.05
CA LYS A 107 -3.84 5.12 -10.91
C LYS A 107 -3.07 5.00 -9.61
N HIS A 108 -3.58 5.58 -8.53
CA HIS A 108 -2.93 5.57 -7.22
C HIS A 108 -3.96 5.77 -6.10
N LEU A 109 -3.61 5.40 -4.88
CA LEU A 109 -4.39 5.73 -3.69
C LEU A 109 -3.88 7.04 -3.11
N MET A 110 -4.79 7.87 -2.62
CA MET A 110 -4.50 8.96 -1.71
C MET A 110 -4.95 8.56 -0.31
N ILE A 111 -4.05 8.62 0.67
CA ILE A 111 -4.29 8.13 2.03
C ILE A 111 -3.98 9.24 3.02
N TRP A 112 -4.95 9.59 3.86
CA TRP A 112 -4.82 10.64 4.87
C TRP A 112 -4.85 10.06 6.28
N GLY A 113 -4.10 10.70 7.18
CA GLY A 113 -4.16 10.43 8.62
C GLY A 113 -3.83 8.98 8.97
N ILE A 114 -2.75 8.43 8.41
CA ILE A 114 -2.26 7.11 8.78
C ILE A 114 -1.85 7.14 10.26
N ASN A 115 -2.40 6.21 11.04
CA ASN A 115 -2.13 6.09 12.47
C ASN A 115 -0.64 5.83 12.71
N GLY A 116 -0.03 6.55 13.66
CA GLY A 116 1.38 6.40 14.00
C GLY A 116 1.79 4.98 14.41
N ALA A 117 0.87 4.15 14.91
CA ALA A 117 1.14 2.74 15.19
C ALA A 117 1.41 1.94 13.91
N ALA A 118 0.65 2.18 12.83
CA ALA A 118 0.89 1.55 11.53
C ALA A 118 2.23 2.01 10.93
N VAL A 119 2.54 3.32 11.05
CA VAL A 119 3.83 3.88 10.63
C VAL A 119 5.00 3.20 11.36
N ARG A 120 4.93 3.07 12.69
CA ARG A 120 5.96 2.37 13.48
C ARG A 120 6.07 0.88 13.15
N ALA A 121 4.95 0.23 12.81
CA ALA A 121 4.94 -1.15 12.36
C ALA A 121 5.46 -1.32 10.91
N GLY A 122 5.66 -0.22 10.17
CA GLY A 122 6.14 -0.24 8.79
C GLY A 122 5.14 -0.76 7.77
N LYS A 123 3.85 -0.92 8.14
CA LYS A 123 2.82 -1.45 7.26
C LYS A 123 1.42 -0.96 7.64
N LEU A 124 0.54 -0.88 6.65
CA LEU A 124 -0.87 -0.53 6.82
C LEU A 124 -1.74 -1.68 6.29
N PRO A 125 -2.53 -2.35 7.15
CA PRO A 125 -3.53 -3.31 6.70
C PRO A 125 -4.62 -2.62 5.87
N MET A 126 -4.81 -3.09 4.64
CA MET A 126 -5.81 -2.56 3.72
C MET A 126 -6.87 -3.63 3.43
N ALA A 127 -8.10 -3.19 3.22
CA ALA A 127 -9.17 -4.03 2.68
C ALA A 127 -9.56 -3.53 1.28
N PHE A 128 -9.43 -4.40 0.29
CA PHE A 128 -9.79 -4.18 -1.11
C PHE A 128 -11.16 -4.82 -1.38
N VAL A 129 -12.11 -4.02 -1.84
CA VAL A 129 -13.51 -4.46 -2.04
C VAL A 129 -13.80 -4.61 -3.52
N PHE A 130 -14.14 -5.83 -3.94
CA PHE A 130 -14.40 -6.18 -5.33
C PHE A 130 -15.86 -6.56 -5.55
N THR A 131 -16.41 -6.31 -6.73
CA THR A 131 -17.84 -6.52 -7.04
C THR A 131 -18.30 -7.98 -7.08
N ASN A 132 -17.40 -8.96 -6.95
CA ASN A 132 -17.77 -10.37 -6.89
C ASN A 132 -18.34 -10.75 -5.52
N ASN A 133 -18.92 -11.94 -5.42
CA ASN A 133 -19.25 -12.64 -4.18
C ASN A 133 -19.76 -11.72 -3.05
N ASN A 134 -20.82 -10.94 -3.28
CA ASN A 134 -21.37 -9.98 -2.32
C ASN A 134 -20.34 -8.97 -1.78
N ASN A 135 -19.62 -8.30 -2.67
CA ASN A 135 -18.57 -7.33 -2.33
C ASN A 135 -17.41 -7.95 -1.55
N GLU A 136 -16.77 -8.96 -2.14
CA GLU A 136 -15.63 -9.67 -1.53
C GLU A 136 -14.56 -8.69 -1.03
N ARG A 137 -14.07 -8.93 0.19
CA ARG A 137 -13.01 -8.15 0.81
C ARG A 137 -11.73 -8.96 0.88
N ILE A 138 -10.71 -8.52 0.16
CA ILE A 138 -9.37 -9.09 0.24
C ILE A 138 -8.52 -8.20 1.14
N LEU A 139 -7.97 -8.78 2.20
CA LEU A 139 -7.06 -8.09 3.11
C LEU A 139 -5.62 -8.21 2.61
N PHE A 140 -4.88 -7.11 2.59
CA PHE A 140 -3.48 -7.09 2.20
C PHE A 140 -2.74 -5.96 2.92
N ASP A 141 -1.58 -6.28 3.51
CA ASP A 141 -0.73 -5.29 4.17
C ASP A 141 0.13 -4.56 3.13
N LEU A 142 -0.03 -3.24 3.03
CA LEU A 142 0.88 -2.42 2.23
C LEU A 142 2.06 -1.96 3.09
N VAL A 143 3.27 -2.22 2.63
CA VAL A 143 4.51 -1.74 3.29
C VAL A 143 4.58 -0.23 3.18
N ILE A 144 4.86 0.45 4.29
CA ILE A 144 5.03 1.90 4.34
C ILE A 144 6.50 2.23 4.09
N LYS A 145 6.75 3.05 3.06
CA LYS A 145 8.05 3.63 2.74
C LYS A 145 8.09 5.09 3.18
N PRO A 146 9.26 5.61 3.60
CA PRO A 146 9.46 7.03 3.83
C PRO A 146 9.12 7.87 2.60
N ALA A 147 8.96 9.18 2.80
CA ALA A 147 8.78 10.10 1.69
C ALA A 147 10.00 10.08 0.75
N GLU A 148 9.74 10.20 -0.55
CA GLU A 148 10.82 10.38 -1.54
C GLU A 148 11.58 11.68 -1.21
N GLY A 149 12.90 11.57 -1.01
CA GLY A 149 13.75 12.69 -0.60
C GLY A 149 13.97 12.84 0.91
N ALA A 150 13.36 12.01 1.76
CA ALA A 150 13.57 12.05 3.22
C ALA A 150 14.88 11.39 3.71
N ALA A 151 15.78 10.99 2.80
CA ALA A 151 17.11 10.49 3.15
C ALA A 151 18.10 11.67 3.25
N ALA A 152 18.06 12.37 4.40
CA ALA A 152 19.18 13.06 5.06
C ALA A 152 18.68 14.23 5.93
N GLU A 153 18.08 13.95 7.09
CA GLU A 153 18.11 14.90 8.21
C GLU A 153 18.49 14.16 9.48
N GLY A 154 19.79 14.01 9.64
CA GLY A 154 20.44 13.60 10.87
C GLY A 154 21.74 14.39 10.98
N ASP A 155 21.63 15.69 11.25
CA ASP A 155 22.59 16.50 12.02
C ASP A 155 22.14 17.98 12.02
N HIS A 156 21.23 18.35 12.93
CA HIS A 156 21.10 19.75 13.31
C HIS A 156 22.02 19.98 14.50
N GLY A 157 23.30 20.15 14.18
CA GLY A 157 24.31 20.63 15.11
C GLY A 157 23.84 21.91 15.80
N ALA A 158 23.97 21.90 17.12
CA ALA A 158 23.71 23.02 18.00
C ALA A 158 24.45 24.28 17.52
N MET A 159 23.71 25.35 17.24
CA MET A 159 24.30 26.70 17.22
C MET A 159 24.36 27.20 18.66
N ASP A 160 25.50 26.93 19.30
CA ASP A 160 25.95 27.64 20.49
C ASP A 160 26.40 29.04 20.08
N HIS A 161 25.69 30.08 20.54
CA HIS A 161 26.12 31.47 20.43
C HIS A 161 26.36 32.02 21.84
N GLY A 162 27.49 31.63 22.44
CA GLY A 162 27.94 32.12 23.73
C GLY A 162 29.42 32.47 23.74
N SER A 163 29.76 33.76 23.55
CA SER A 163 30.94 34.52 24.05
C SER A 163 31.16 35.74 23.14
N MET A 164 31.48 36.97 23.60
CA MET A 164 31.89 37.50 24.91
C MET A 164 31.62 39.01 24.93
N GLU A 165 31.21 39.52 26.09
CA GLU A 165 31.29 40.93 26.49
C GLU A 165 32.75 41.42 26.57
N LYS A 166 32.94 42.74 26.50
CA LYS A 166 33.65 43.60 27.49
C LYS A 166 33.69 45.06 26.99
N ASP A 167 32.99 45.96 27.68
CA ASP A 167 33.52 47.01 28.59
C ASP A 167 34.32 48.11 27.85
N ALA A 168 34.27 49.41 28.11
CA ALA A 168 33.56 50.40 28.94
C ALA A 168 34.15 51.75 28.41
N GLU A 169 33.53 52.93 28.39
CA GLU A 169 33.36 53.84 29.52
C GLU A 169 33.21 55.26 28.90
N LYS A 170 32.05 55.89 29.15
CA LYS A 170 31.76 57.29 29.52
C LYS A 170 32.65 58.46 29.03
N ALA A 171 32.01 59.43 28.34
CA ALA A 171 31.88 60.85 28.79
C ALA A 171 31.06 61.70 27.79
N ALA A 172 30.04 62.40 28.30
CA ALA A 172 29.39 63.58 27.70
C ALA A 172 29.81 64.82 28.54
N PRO A 173 29.30 66.06 28.33
CA PRO A 173 28.45 66.61 27.27
C PRO A 173 29.02 67.94 26.69
N ASP A 174 28.35 68.59 25.74
CA ASP A 174 27.70 69.92 25.92
C ASP A 174 27.17 70.50 24.60
N ALA A 175 26.12 71.30 24.72
CA ALA A 175 25.34 71.97 23.70
C ALA A 175 25.88 73.36 23.35
N ALA A 176 25.68 73.82 22.11
CA ALA A 176 25.40 75.21 21.71
C ALA A 176 25.24 75.27 20.17
N LYS A 177 24.05 75.51 19.61
CA LYS A 177 23.41 76.83 19.39
C LYS A 177 24.10 77.68 18.30
N LYS A 178 23.70 77.50 17.04
CA LYS A 178 23.13 78.50 16.12
C LYS A 178 22.89 77.91 14.74
#